data_AF-A0A1H0CSY8-F1
#
_entry.id   AF-A0A1H0CSY8-F1
#
_cell.length_a   1.000
_cell.length_b   1.000
_cell.length_c   1.000
_cell.angle_alpha   90.00
_cell.angle_beta   90.00
_cell.angle_gamma   90.00
#
_symmetry.space_group_name_H-M   'P 1'
#
loop_
_entity.id
_entity.type
_entity.pdbx_description
1 polymer ?
#
loop_
_entity_poly.entity_id
_entity_poly.type
_entity_poly.pdbx_seq_one_letter_code
_entity_poly.pdbx_strand_id
1 'polypeptide(L)'
;MSDTPDLRVLLQRIGTELAAQAQVAEAIGELVPLLPELNEPMQARAQSIDALAQHLDELSRLLDRLAPLAPEDAVMPGVIEAVRLSDLLIRLKGGREATAAESGSVDFF
;
A
#
# COMPACT_ATOMS: atom_id res chain seq x y z
N MET A 1 -26.79 11.20 -5.85
CA MET A 1 -26.31 10.28 -6.90
C MET A 1 -25.18 9.50 -6.27
N SER A 2 -25.29 8.17 -6.25
CA SER A 2 -24.30 7.29 -5.62
C SER A 2 -23.00 7.40 -6.39
N ASP A 3 -21.96 7.94 -5.76
CA ASP A 3 -20.64 8.17 -6.34
C ASP A 3 -19.86 6.83 -6.32
N THR A 4 -20.41 5.82 -6.99
CA THR A 4 -19.81 4.48 -7.01
C THR A 4 -18.59 4.54 -7.92
N PRO A 5 -17.37 4.31 -7.40
CA PRO A 5 -16.18 4.33 -8.23
C PRO A 5 -16.28 3.26 -9.32
N ASP A 6 -15.88 3.61 -10.53
CA ASP A 6 -15.72 2.64 -11.62
C ASP A 6 -14.52 1.72 -11.35
N LEU A 7 -14.49 0.57 -12.04
CA LEU A 7 -13.45 -0.44 -11.85
C LEU A 7 -12.06 0.09 -12.19
N ARG A 8 -11.95 0.98 -13.18
CA ARG A 8 -10.67 1.59 -13.59
C ARG A 8 -10.07 2.40 -12.45
N VAL A 9 -10.85 3.28 -11.84
CA VAL A 9 -10.43 4.11 -10.70
C VAL A 9 -10.06 3.23 -9.51
N LEU A 10 -10.81 2.16 -9.25
CA LEU A 10 -10.47 1.23 -8.17
C LEU A 10 -9.12 0.53 -8.42
N LEU A 11 -8.90 -0.01 -9.62
CA LEU A 11 -7.64 -0.68 -9.98
C LEU A 11 -6.44 0.27 -9.88
N GLN A 12 -6.57 1.50 -10.38
CA GLN A 12 -5.53 2.53 -10.26
C GLN A 12 -5.22 2.88 -8.81
N ARG A 13 -6.25 2.97 -7.96
CA ARG A 13 -6.08 3.28 -6.54
C ARG A 13 -5.41 2.15 -5.79
N ILE A 14 -5.79 0.89 -6.07
CA ILE A 14 -5.11 -0.28 -5.50
C ILE A 14 -3.65 -0.32 -5.98
N GLY A 15 -3.39 -0.12 -7.28
CA GLY A 15 -2.03 -0.06 -7.83
C GLY A 15 -1.17 0.99 -7.12
N THR A 16 -1.65 2.23 -7.06
CA THR A 16 -0.98 3.34 -6.35
C THR A 16 -0.65 2.98 -4.90
N GLU A 17 -1.56 2.32 -4.20
CA GLU A 17 -1.34 1.94 -2.81
C GLU A 17 -0.34 0.78 -2.66
N LEU A 18 -0.36 -0.21 -3.56
CA LEU A 18 0.67 -1.26 -3.59
C LEU A 18 2.05 -0.69 -3.90
N ALA A 19 2.16 0.27 -4.83
CA ALA A 19 3.42 0.97 -5.10
C ALA A 19 3.93 1.73 -3.86
N ALA A 20 3.04 2.40 -3.12
CA ALA A 20 3.41 3.06 -1.87
C ALA A 20 3.90 2.06 -0.82
N GLN A 21 3.25 0.90 -0.70
CA GLN A 21 3.70 -0.17 0.19
C GLN A 21 5.04 -0.78 -0.24
N ALA A 22 5.27 -0.92 -1.56
CA ALA A 22 6.55 -1.39 -2.10
C ALA A 22 7.69 -0.44 -1.70
N GLN A 23 7.49 0.88 -1.83
CA GLN A 23 8.47 1.88 -1.41
C GLN A 23 8.76 1.83 0.09
N VAL A 24 7.74 1.61 0.93
CA VAL A 24 7.95 1.44 2.38
C VAL A 24 8.77 0.18 2.67
N ALA A 25 8.48 -0.94 2.00
CA ALA A 25 9.23 -2.17 2.17
C ALA A 25 10.69 -2.03 1.68
N GLU A 26 10.91 -1.35 0.55
CA GLU A 26 12.23 -1.03 0.03
C GLU A 26 13.02 -0.15 1.00
N ALA A 27 12.41 0.91 1.54
CA ALA A 27 13.04 1.76 2.55
C ALA A 27 13.43 0.98 3.82
N ILE A 28 12.62 0.00 4.24
CA ILE A 28 12.98 -0.91 5.34
C ILE A 28 14.17 -1.79 4.95
N GLY A 29 14.18 -2.32 3.72
CA GLY A 29 15.30 -3.07 3.15
C GLY A 29 16.61 -2.27 3.15
N GLU A 30 16.56 -0.97 2.81
CA GLU A 30 17.71 -0.07 2.82
C GLU A 30 18.29 0.17 4.23
N LEU A 31 17.50 -0.03 5.29
CA LEU A 31 17.98 0.05 6.68
C LEU A 31 18.72 -1.23 7.11
N VAL A 32 18.49 -2.37 6.44
CA VAL A 32 19.07 -3.68 6.80
C VAL A 32 20.61 -3.64 6.83
N PRO A 33 21.32 -3.06 5.83
CA PRO A 33 22.78 -2.95 5.86
C PRO A 33 23.34 -2.04 6.97
N LEU A 34 22.51 -1.18 7.57
CA LEU A 34 22.91 -0.27 8.67
C LEU A 34 22.84 -0.94 10.04
N LEU A 35 22.20 -2.12 10.13
CA LEU A 35 22.11 -2.86 11.37
C LEU A 35 23.43 -3.57 11.67
N PRO A 36 23.81 -3.71 12.96
CA PRO A 36 24.92 -4.58 13.35
C PRO A 36 24.65 -6.02 12.88
N GLU A 37 25.69 -6.85 12.80
CA GLU A 37 25.65 -8.21 12.24
C GLU A 37 24.32 -8.93 12.54
N LEU A 38 23.54 -9.11 11.48
CA LEU A 38 22.25 -9.77 11.55
C LEU A 38 22.47 -11.26 11.75
N ASN A 39 21.79 -11.83 12.73
CA ASN A 39 21.68 -13.27 12.82
C ASN A 39 20.90 -13.84 11.63
N GLU A 40 21.06 -15.14 11.38
CA GLU A 40 20.45 -15.84 10.25
C GLU A 40 18.91 -15.63 10.15
N PRO A 41 18.12 -15.67 11.25
CA PRO A 41 16.71 -15.30 11.20
C PRO A 41 16.41 -13.88 10.72
N MET A 42 17.23 -12.90 11.10
CA MET A 42 17.07 -11.51 10.66
C MET A 42 17.45 -11.33 9.19
N GLN A 43 18.49 -12.03 8.71
CA GLN A 43 18.84 -12.04 7.29
C GLN A 43 17.72 -12.64 6.43
N ALA A 44 17.11 -13.74 6.87
CA ALA A 44 15.97 -14.35 6.18
C ALA A 44 14.75 -13.40 6.14
N ARG A 45 14.52 -12.65 7.23
CA ARG A 45 13.46 -11.62 7.27
C ARG A 45 13.75 -10.47 6.32
N ALA A 46 14.98 -9.99 6.24
CA ALA A 46 15.37 -8.95 5.29
C ALA A 46 15.12 -9.38 3.84
N GLN A 47 15.56 -10.59 3.47
CA GLN A 47 15.29 -11.16 2.14
C GLN A 47 13.78 -11.29 1.86
N SER A 48 13.00 -11.62 2.89
CA SER A 48 11.53 -11.68 2.77
C SER A 48 10.89 -10.31 2.55
N ILE A 49 11.45 -9.24 3.15
CA ILE A 49 11.02 -7.86 2.95
C ILE A 49 11.35 -7.40 1.53
N ASP A 50 12.56 -7.70 1.03
CA ASP A 50 12.96 -7.38 -0.34
C ASP A 50 12.06 -8.10 -1.36
N ALA A 51 11.80 -9.38 -1.17
CA ALA A 51 10.89 -10.14 -2.03
C ALA A 51 9.46 -9.59 -1.97
N LEU A 52 9.00 -9.15 -0.79
CA LEU A 52 7.70 -8.51 -0.64
C LEU A 52 7.64 -7.18 -1.41
N ALA A 53 8.68 -6.34 -1.33
CA ALA A 53 8.76 -5.09 -2.07
C ALA A 53 8.63 -5.33 -3.58
N GLN A 54 9.37 -6.31 -4.11
CA GLN A 54 9.32 -6.69 -5.52
C GLN A 54 7.91 -7.18 -5.93
N HIS A 55 7.30 -8.08 -5.16
CA HIS A 55 5.96 -8.56 -5.46
C HIS A 55 4.90 -7.44 -5.43
N LEU A 56 5.00 -6.50 -4.49
CA LEU A 56 4.08 -5.37 -4.40
C LEU A 56 4.21 -4.44 -5.62
N ASP A 57 5.44 -4.15 -6.07
CA ASP A 57 5.71 -3.35 -7.27
C ASP A 57 5.21 -4.06 -8.54
N GLU A 58 5.45 -5.37 -8.68
CA GLU A 58 4.94 -6.16 -9.81
C GLU A 58 3.40 -6.15 -9.87
N LEU A 59 2.74 -6.33 -8.73
CA LEU A 59 1.28 -6.26 -8.64
C LEU A 59 0.76 -4.86 -8.97
N SER A 60 1.43 -3.80 -8.49
CA SER A 60 1.09 -2.42 -8.86
C SER A 60 1.14 -2.22 -10.38
N ARG A 61 2.26 -2.61 -11.02
CA ARG A 61 2.44 -2.47 -12.47
C ARG A 61 1.43 -3.29 -13.27
N LEU A 62 1.05 -4.46 -12.76
CA LEU A 62 0.00 -5.27 -13.37
C LEU A 62 -1.36 -4.56 -13.30
N LEU A 63 -1.71 -3.98 -12.15
CA LEU A 63 -2.95 -3.21 -12.00
C LEU A 63 -2.97 -1.97 -12.89
N ASP A 64 -1.84 -1.27 -13.03
CA ASP A 64 -1.71 -0.12 -13.94
C ASP A 64 -1.93 -0.51 -15.41
N ARG A 65 -1.52 -1.72 -15.81
CA ARG A 65 -1.76 -2.26 -17.16
C ARG A 65 -3.19 -2.75 -17.36
N LEU A 66 -3.85 -3.24 -16.30
CA LEU A 66 -5.22 -3.73 -16.35
C LEU A 66 -6.25 -2.59 -16.30
N ALA A 67 -5.97 -1.50 -15.58
CA ALA A 67 -6.93 -0.41 -15.41
C ALA A 67 -7.45 0.20 -16.73
N PRO A 68 -6.63 0.43 -17.78
CA PRO A 68 -7.11 0.89 -19.08
C PRO A 68 -8.00 -0.13 -19.82
N LEU A 69 -7.85 -1.42 -19.50
CA LEU A 69 -8.63 -2.51 -20.10
C LEU A 69 -9.94 -2.78 -19.35
N ALA A 70 -10.13 -2.17 -18.18
CA ALA A 70 -11.32 -2.37 -17.37
C ALA A 70 -12.55 -1.71 -18.03
N PRO A 71 -13.70 -2.40 -18.05
CA PRO A 71 -14.96 -1.79 -18.46
C PRO A 71 -15.32 -0.63 -17.52
N GLU A 72 -16.09 0.33 -18.01
CA GLU A 72 -16.59 1.48 -17.24
C GLU A 72 -17.73 1.10 -16.29
N ASP A 73 -17.77 -0.16 -15.87
CA ASP A 73 -18.79 -0.67 -14.98
C ASP A 73 -18.53 -0.21 -13.54
N ALA A 74 -19.61 0.14 -12.86
CA ALA A 74 -19.57 0.48 -11.45
C ALA A 74 -19.12 -0.75 -10.64
N VAL A 75 -18.21 -0.55 -9.69
CA VAL A 75 -17.74 -1.63 -8.84
C VAL A 75 -18.84 -2.04 -7.86
N MET A 76 -19.11 -3.35 -7.79
CA MET A 76 -19.99 -3.89 -6.74
C MET A 76 -19.39 -3.63 -5.36
N PRO A 77 -20.16 -3.13 -4.37
CA PRO A 77 -19.66 -2.83 -3.02
C PRO A 77 -18.88 -3.98 -2.36
N GLY A 78 -19.27 -5.23 -2.62
CA GLY A 78 -18.60 -6.42 -2.08
C GLY A 78 -17.16 -6.64 -2.58
N VAL A 79 -16.76 -6.04 -3.71
CA VAL A 79 -15.38 -6.14 -4.22
C VAL A 79 -14.42 -5.35 -3.33
N ILE A 80 -14.83 -4.17 -2.86
CA ILE A 80 -14.05 -3.37 -1.91
C ILE A 80 -13.99 -4.10 -0.56
N GLU A 81 -15.09 -4.68 -0.10
CA GLU A 81 -15.15 -5.43 1.16
C GLU A 81 -14.34 -6.74 1.15
N ALA A 82 -14.07 -7.31 -0.03
CA ALA A 82 -13.20 -8.47 -0.17
C ALA A 82 -11.72 -8.15 0.10
N VAL A 83 -11.34 -6.87 0.13
CA VAL A 83 -9.99 -6.43 0.49
C VAL A 83 -9.74 -6.73 1.97
N ARG A 84 -8.84 -7.67 2.25
CA ARG A 84 -8.56 -8.16 3.62
C ARG A 84 -7.57 -7.28 4.42
N LEU A 85 -6.97 -6.29 3.78
CA LEU A 85 -6.02 -5.38 4.42
C LEU A 85 -6.78 -4.16 4.96
N SER A 86 -6.98 -4.09 6.29
CA SER A 86 -7.82 -3.07 6.95
C SER A 86 -7.43 -1.63 6.62
N ASP A 87 -6.13 -1.32 6.59
CA ASP A 87 -5.64 0.04 6.29
C ASP A 87 -5.78 0.40 4.81
N LEU A 88 -5.54 -0.57 3.93
CA LEU A 88 -5.81 -0.43 2.50
C LEU A 88 -7.31 -0.21 2.28
N LEU A 89 -8.17 -0.98 2.97
CA LEU A 89 -9.63 -0.85 2.90
C LEU A 89 -10.10 0.56 3.32
N ILE A 90 -9.58 1.09 4.43
CA ILE A 90 -9.87 2.46 4.90
C ILE A 90 -9.44 3.48 3.83
N ARG A 91 -8.21 3.35 3.32
CA ARG A 91 -7.69 4.24 2.28
C ARG A 91 -8.42 4.10 0.96
N LEU A 92 -8.96 2.94 0.59
CA LEU A 92 -9.78 2.73 -0.60
C LEU A 92 -11.19 3.31 -0.46
N LYS A 93 -11.75 3.34 0.74
CA LYS A 93 -13.06 3.96 1.03
C LYS A 93 -13.03 5.49 1.08
N GLY A 94 -11.87 6.11 0.86
CA GLY A 94 -11.74 7.57 0.98
C GLY A 94 -11.61 8.05 2.41
N GLY A 95 -11.12 7.20 3.32
CA GLY A 95 -10.75 7.59 4.68
C GLY A 95 -9.76 8.74 4.68
N ARG A 96 -10.30 9.95 4.71
CA ARG A 96 -9.58 11.20 4.92
C ARG A 96 -9.77 11.54 6.39
N GLU A 97 -9.11 10.78 7.27
CA GLU A 97 -8.77 11.35 8.57
C GLU A 97 -7.39 11.98 8.43
N ALA A 98 -7.41 13.30 8.54
CA ALA A 98 -6.26 14.15 8.49
C ALA A 98 -5.26 13.74 9.58
N THR A 99 -4.05 13.37 9.17
CA THR A 99 -2.84 13.63 9.96
C THR A 99 -2.65 15.15 10.02
N ALA A 100 -3.46 15.81 10.84
CA ALA A 100 -3.32 17.22 11.19
C ALA A 100 -3.85 17.47 12.60
N ALA A 101 -3.27 16.81 13.60
CA ALA A 101 -3.22 17.29 14.99
C ALA A 101 -2.44 16.30 15.87
N GLU A 102 -1.11 16.32 15.81
CA GLU A 102 -0.25 16.20 17.01
C GLU A 102 1.15 16.75 16.69
N SER A 103 1.17 17.96 16.14
CA SER A 103 2.29 18.89 16.37
C SER A 103 1.99 19.62 17.67
N GLY A 104 2.13 18.92 18.79
CA GLY A 104 1.95 19.44 20.14
C GLY A 104 3.21 19.21 20.96
N SER A 105 4.10 20.20 20.94
CA SER A 105 5.20 20.45 21.89
C SER A 105 5.90 19.23 22.52
N VAL A 106 7.08 18.90 22.00
CA VAL A 106 8.13 18.31 22.85
C VAL A 106 8.65 19.43 23.76
N ASP A 107 8.15 19.51 24.98
CA ASP A 107 8.80 20.29 26.04
C ASP A 107 10.07 19.53 26.45
N PHE A 108 11.21 20.02 26.00
CA PHE A 108 12.51 19.69 26.59
C PHE A 108 12.76 20.65 27.74
N PHE A 109 12.33 20.27 28.95
CA PHE A 109 12.87 20.77 30.21
C PHE A 109 12.91 19.65 31.26
#